data_AF-A0A5N7CSD1-F1
#
_entry.id   AF-A0A5N7CSD1-F1
#
_cell.length_a   1.000
_cell.length_b   1.000
_cell.length_c   1.000
_cell.angle_alpha   90.00
_cell.angle_beta   90.00
_cell.angle_gamma   90.00
#
_symmetry.space_group_name_H-M   'P 1'
#
loop_
_entity.id
_entity.type
_entity.pdbx_description
1 polymer ?
#
loop_
_entity_poly.entity_id
_entity_poly.type
_entity_poly.pdbx_seq_one_letter_code
_entity_poly.pdbx_strand_id
1 'polypeptide(L)'
;MEGPNILTLRDSTVIAILDIFGISYFSLFTLQCLLFQFPVSHADISNSLATVLFGVGVVSWCFLSLAYRILLVLGSTNACYWEKLEFGGILLLIYATTISYVALQFSTHSLVQLGYICAISLLFVGHLVEVLVRTPGSHVSSVKFQYHCTSFGLLALVPVIHGLAGPLGQPVPLTLEVARVAVYNGLGAMQYFVRPLERMGLFQGWQPSLYIMHLVLVYSAVMLSPNIVPAVH
;
A
#
# COMPACT_ATOMS: atom_id res chain seq x y z
N MET A 1 -15.24 -27.49 -19.15
CA MET A 1 -15.16 -26.47 -18.09
C MET A 1 -14.61 -27.17 -16.86
N GLU A 2 -13.31 -27.10 -16.63
CA GLU A 2 -12.73 -27.53 -15.36
C GLU A 2 -13.18 -26.52 -14.29
N GLY A 3 -13.76 -27.00 -13.20
CA GLY A 3 -14.21 -26.14 -12.09
C GLY A 3 -13.04 -25.40 -11.45
N PRO A 4 -13.30 -24.34 -10.67
CA PRO A 4 -12.25 -23.59 -10.00
C PRO A 4 -11.41 -24.52 -9.11
N ASN A 5 -10.08 -24.47 -9.27
CA ASN A 5 -9.16 -25.26 -8.47
C ASN A 5 -9.37 -24.91 -6.98
N ILE A 6 -9.75 -25.90 -6.16
CA ILE A 6 -10.16 -25.71 -4.75
C ILE A 6 -9.11 -24.93 -3.95
N LEU A 7 -7.83 -25.12 -4.26
CA LEU A 7 -6.73 -24.38 -3.64
C LEU A 7 -6.76 -22.89 -3.99
N THR A 8 -6.97 -22.55 -5.27
CA THR A 8 -7.07 -21.16 -5.74
C THR A 8 -8.29 -20.44 -5.18
N LEU A 9 -9.42 -21.15 -5.03
CA LEU A 9 -10.63 -20.60 -4.43
C LEU A 9 -10.42 -20.26 -2.96
N ARG A 10 -9.82 -21.18 -2.20
CA ARG A 10 -9.55 -20.98 -0.77
C ARG A 10 -8.59 -19.81 -0.55
N ASP A 11 -7.47 -19.79 -1.26
CA ASP A 11 -6.45 -18.75 -1.10
C ASP A 11 -7.01 -17.37 -1.48
N SER A 12 -7.84 -17.31 -2.53
CA SER A 12 -8.56 -16.09 -2.93
C SER A 12 -9.60 -15.65 -1.89
N THR A 13 -10.27 -16.59 -1.23
CA THR A 13 -11.27 -16.30 -0.19
C THR A 13 -10.63 -15.69 1.05
N VAL A 14 -9.51 -16.23 1.52
CA VAL A 14 -8.79 -15.69 2.68
C VAL A 14 -8.37 -14.24 2.43
N ILE A 15 -7.80 -13.96 1.25
CA ILE A 15 -7.37 -12.62 0.86
C ILE A 15 -8.58 -11.69 0.69
N ALA A 16 -9.65 -12.16 0.04
CA ALA A 16 -10.87 -11.38 -0.12
C ALA A 16 -11.48 -10.96 1.23
N ILE A 17 -11.43 -11.80 2.26
CA ILE A 17 -11.88 -11.44 3.61
C ILE A 17 -11.03 -10.30 4.19
N LEU A 18 -9.70 -10.38 4.05
CA LEU A 18 -8.78 -9.33 4.50
C LEU A 18 -9.01 -8.01 3.75
N ASP A 19 -9.20 -8.08 2.43
CA ASP A 19 -9.48 -6.92 1.59
C ASP A 19 -10.82 -6.28 1.94
N ILE A 20 -11.88 -7.07 2.14
CA ILE A 20 -13.20 -6.57 2.57
C ILE A 20 -13.10 -5.89 3.93
N PHE A 21 -12.35 -6.46 4.87
CA PHE A 21 -12.11 -5.82 6.16
C PHE A 21 -11.39 -4.48 5.99
N GLY A 22 -10.32 -4.44 5.20
CA GLY A 22 -9.58 -3.21 4.88
C GLY A 22 -10.48 -2.15 4.23
N ILE A 23 -11.25 -2.53 3.20
CA ILE A 23 -12.21 -1.63 2.52
C ILE A 23 -13.21 -1.07 3.52
N SER A 24 -13.81 -1.92 4.34
CA SER A 24 -14.85 -1.50 5.30
C SER A 24 -14.29 -0.51 6.31
N TYR A 25 -13.14 -0.84 6.92
CA TYR A 25 -12.49 0.03 7.90
C TYR A 25 -12.10 1.37 7.28
N PHE A 26 -11.40 1.35 6.14
CA PHE A 26 -10.87 2.59 5.54
C PHE A 26 -11.94 3.43 4.85
N SER A 27 -13.04 2.83 4.40
CA SER A 27 -14.21 3.59 3.92
C SER A 27 -14.86 4.36 5.07
N LEU A 28 -15.04 3.71 6.23
CA LEU A 28 -15.57 4.36 7.43
C LEU A 28 -14.62 5.42 7.96
N PHE A 29 -13.32 5.14 8.00
CA PHE A 29 -12.27 6.11 8.37
C PHE A 29 -12.31 7.35 7.45
N THR A 30 -12.33 7.14 6.13
CA THR A 30 -12.37 8.24 5.14
C THR A 30 -13.67 9.04 5.27
N LEU A 31 -14.81 8.36 5.44
CA LEU A 31 -16.10 9.01 5.66
C LEU A 31 -16.10 9.83 6.95
N GLN A 32 -15.55 9.28 8.03
CA GLN A 32 -15.42 10.00 9.31
C GLN A 32 -14.55 11.25 9.15
N CYS A 33 -13.44 11.17 8.43
CA CYS A 33 -12.59 12.32 8.13
C CYS A 33 -13.35 13.39 7.32
N LEU A 34 -14.10 12.97 6.30
CA LEU A 34 -14.88 13.88 5.44
C LEU A 34 -16.07 14.53 6.17
N LEU A 35 -16.71 13.83 7.11
CA LEU A 35 -17.89 14.33 7.80
C LEU A 35 -17.54 15.18 9.03
N PHE A 36 -16.50 14.81 9.78
CA PHE A 36 -16.23 15.40 11.09
C PHE A 36 -14.91 16.17 11.19
N GLN A 37 -14.01 16.00 10.23
CA GLN A 37 -12.66 16.60 10.25
C GLN A 37 -12.40 17.42 8.98
N PHE A 38 -13.46 17.72 8.21
CA PHE A 38 -13.33 18.60 7.07
C PHE A 38 -13.06 20.03 7.57
N PRO A 39 -12.02 20.69 7.06
CA PRO A 39 -11.46 21.85 7.72
C PRO A 39 -12.29 23.12 7.51
N VAL A 40 -12.25 23.98 8.53
CA VAL A 40 -12.86 25.31 8.51
C VAL A 40 -11.86 26.37 8.01
N SER A 41 -10.56 26.09 8.06
CA SER A 41 -9.48 26.99 7.65
C SER A 41 -8.77 26.51 6.38
N HIS A 42 -8.24 27.46 5.59
CA HIS A 42 -7.54 27.15 4.32
C HIS A 42 -6.25 26.35 4.50
N ALA A 43 -5.55 26.49 5.64
CA ALA A 43 -4.31 25.77 5.91
C ALA A 43 -4.56 24.28 6.16
N ASP A 44 -5.71 23.94 6.75
CA ASP A 44 -6.04 22.59 7.16
C ASP A 44 -6.61 21.75 5.99
N ILE A 45 -7.09 22.40 4.91
CA ILE A 45 -7.58 21.74 3.68
C ILE A 45 -6.53 20.78 3.11
N SER A 46 -5.27 21.22 3.05
CA SER A 46 -4.18 20.40 2.52
C SER A 46 -3.93 19.16 3.39
N ASN A 47 -4.01 19.29 4.71
CA ASN A 47 -3.75 18.21 5.65
C ASN A 47 -4.90 17.19 5.69
N SER A 48 -6.15 17.65 5.66
CA SER A 48 -7.31 16.77 5.54
C SER A 48 -7.31 16.02 4.20
N LEU A 49 -6.93 16.68 3.11
CA LEU A 49 -6.83 16.03 1.80
C LEU A 49 -5.71 14.97 1.78
N ALA A 50 -4.58 15.21 2.45
CA ALA A 50 -3.54 14.21 2.64
C ALA A 50 -4.05 12.97 3.41
N THR A 51 -4.85 13.18 4.46
CA THR A 51 -5.46 12.08 5.24
C THR A 51 -6.49 11.29 4.42
N VAL A 52 -7.32 11.98 3.65
CA VAL A 52 -8.28 11.35 2.73
C VAL A 52 -7.54 10.58 1.64
N LEU A 53 -6.46 11.12 1.08
CA LEU A 53 -5.64 10.44 0.08
C LEU A 53 -5.06 9.12 0.62
N PHE A 54 -4.63 9.09 1.88
CA PHE A 54 -4.17 7.86 2.53
C PHE A 54 -5.30 6.82 2.59
N GLY A 55 -6.47 7.21 3.13
CA GLY A 55 -7.61 6.30 3.26
C GLY A 55 -8.10 5.76 1.91
N VAL A 56 -8.27 6.64 0.91
CA VAL A 56 -8.65 6.27 -0.45
C VAL A 56 -7.59 5.39 -1.11
N GLY A 57 -6.30 5.63 -0.85
CA GLY A 57 -5.20 4.81 -1.35
C GLY A 57 -5.29 3.37 -0.86
N VAL A 58 -5.56 3.17 0.45
CA VAL A 58 -5.75 1.83 1.03
C VAL A 58 -6.99 1.15 0.44
N VAL A 59 -8.13 1.85 0.38
CA VAL A 59 -9.36 1.31 -0.24
C VAL A 59 -9.13 0.89 -1.69
N SER A 60 -8.41 1.72 -2.46
CA SER A 60 -8.12 1.45 -3.87
C SER A 60 -7.25 0.20 -4.03
N TRP A 61 -6.23 0.03 -3.19
CA TRP A 61 -5.42 -1.19 -3.21
C TRP A 61 -6.24 -2.44 -2.86
N CYS A 62 -7.00 -2.42 -1.76
CA CYS A 62 -7.83 -3.56 -1.37
C CYS A 62 -8.86 -3.89 -2.46
N PHE A 63 -9.45 -2.88 -3.10
CA PHE A 63 -10.40 -3.08 -4.19
C PHE A 63 -9.73 -3.71 -5.43
N LEU A 64 -8.55 -3.25 -5.82
CA LEU A 64 -7.80 -3.83 -6.94
C LEU A 64 -7.38 -5.28 -6.66
N SER A 65 -6.96 -5.58 -5.44
CA SER A 65 -6.68 -6.94 -4.99
C SER A 65 -7.94 -7.80 -5.07
N LEU A 66 -9.05 -7.36 -4.48
CA LEU A 66 -10.32 -8.09 -4.49
C LEU A 66 -10.83 -8.35 -5.93
N ALA A 67 -10.76 -7.35 -6.80
CA ALA A 67 -11.14 -7.49 -8.20
C ALA A 67 -10.29 -8.55 -8.91
N TYR A 68 -8.97 -8.56 -8.70
CA TYR A 68 -8.08 -9.59 -9.22
C TYR A 68 -8.48 -10.99 -8.71
N ARG A 69 -8.75 -11.15 -7.40
CA ARG A 69 -9.15 -12.45 -6.82
C ARG A 69 -10.46 -12.96 -7.38
N ILE A 70 -11.46 -12.10 -7.56
CA ILE A 70 -12.74 -12.47 -8.18
C ILE A 70 -12.52 -12.93 -9.63
N LEU A 71 -11.73 -12.18 -10.41
CA LEU A 71 -11.45 -12.51 -11.81
C LEU A 71 -10.62 -13.80 -11.95
N LEU A 72 -9.72 -14.07 -11.00
CA LEU A 72 -8.95 -15.30 -10.93
C LEU A 72 -9.86 -16.51 -10.69
N VAL A 73 -10.80 -16.42 -9.74
CA VAL A 73 -11.75 -17.50 -9.42
C VAL A 73 -12.75 -17.74 -10.57
N LEU A 74 -13.17 -16.69 -11.27
CA LEU A 74 -14.07 -16.79 -12.43
C LEU A 74 -13.41 -17.43 -13.66
N GLY A 75 -12.15 -17.89 -13.56
CA GLY A 75 -11.47 -18.61 -14.63
C GLY A 75 -11.15 -17.74 -15.83
N SER A 76 -10.92 -16.44 -15.62
CA SER A 76 -10.52 -15.52 -16.68
C SER A 76 -9.30 -16.08 -17.43
N THR A 77 -9.44 -16.30 -18.75
CA THR A 77 -8.31 -16.66 -19.63
C THR A 77 -7.17 -15.63 -19.59
N ASN A 78 -7.43 -14.44 -19.06
CA ASN A 78 -6.49 -13.34 -18.87
C ASN A 78 -6.05 -13.17 -17.40
N ALA A 79 -6.15 -14.18 -16.54
CA ALA A 79 -5.76 -14.08 -15.12
C ALA A 79 -4.36 -13.46 -14.91
N CYS A 80 -3.42 -13.76 -15.80
CA CYS A 80 -2.07 -13.18 -15.81
C CYS A 80 -2.05 -11.66 -16.10
N TYR A 81 -2.96 -11.16 -16.93
CA TYR A 81 -3.11 -9.72 -17.19
C TYR A 81 -3.66 -9.00 -15.96
N TRP A 82 -4.59 -9.63 -15.24
CA TRP A 82 -5.23 -9.04 -14.07
C TRP A 82 -4.34 -9.00 -12.82
N GLU A 83 -3.31 -9.85 -12.74
CA GLU A 83 -2.29 -9.80 -11.68
C GLU A 83 -1.59 -8.43 -11.64
N LYS A 84 -1.47 -7.76 -12.78
CA LYS A 84 -0.94 -6.39 -12.87
C LYS A 84 -1.76 -5.37 -12.06
N LEU A 85 -3.06 -5.61 -11.85
CA LEU A 85 -3.89 -4.73 -11.03
C LEU A 85 -3.50 -4.81 -9.56
N GLU A 86 -3.24 -6.02 -9.04
CA GLU A 86 -2.78 -6.21 -7.66
C GLU A 86 -1.43 -5.51 -7.46
N PHE A 87 -0.52 -5.64 -8.42
CA PHE A 87 0.79 -4.97 -8.39
C PHE A 87 0.68 -3.44 -8.47
N GLY A 88 -0.16 -2.93 -9.38
CA GLY A 88 -0.47 -1.51 -9.46
C GLY A 88 -1.08 -0.98 -8.16
N GLY A 89 -1.94 -1.77 -7.51
CA GLY A 89 -2.51 -1.45 -6.21
C GLY A 89 -1.47 -1.33 -5.11
N ILE A 90 -0.48 -2.23 -5.04
CA ILE A 90 0.60 -2.14 -4.05
C ILE A 90 1.46 -0.89 -4.27
N LEU A 91 1.80 -0.57 -5.53
CA LEU A 91 2.52 0.67 -5.85
C LEU A 91 1.69 1.91 -5.47
N LEU A 92 0.38 1.89 -5.72
CA LEU A 92 -0.53 2.97 -5.33
C LEU A 92 -0.59 3.13 -3.81
N LEU A 93 -0.58 2.03 -3.05
CA LEU A 93 -0.57 2.07 -1.59
C LEU A 93 0.72 2.72 -1.06
N ILE A 94 1.89 2.33 -1.59
CA ILE A 94 3.17 2.95 -1.22
C ILE A 94 3.14 4.45 -1.55
N TYR A 95 2.67 4.80 -2.75
CA TYR A 95 2.55 6.18 -3.19
C TYR A 95 1.64 7.01 -2.27
N ALA A 96 0.41 6.55 -2.04
CA ALA A 96 -0.56 7.25 -1.21
C ALA A 96 -0.04 7.46 0.22
N THR A 97 0.51 6.41 0.84
CA THR A 97 1.10 6.50 2.20
C THR A 97 2.23 7.52 2.26
N THR A 98 3.11 7.50 1.26
CA THR A 98 4.29 8.38 1.22
C THR A 98 3.92 9.83 0.97
N ILE A 99 3.02 10.10 0.01
CA ILE A 99 2.56 11.47 -0.29
C ILE A 99 1.80 12.04 0.89
N SER A 100 0.93 11.26 1.53
CA SER A 100 0.21 11.69 2.73
C SER A 100 1.17 12.03 3.86
N TYR A 101 2.19 11.20 4.09
CA TYR A 101 3.25 11.49 5.06
C TYR A 101 4.01 12.78 4.72
N VAL A 102 4.48 12.93 3.48
CA VAL A 102 5.23 14.12 3.04
C VAL A 102 4.39 15.38 3.19
N ALA A 103 3.12 15.31 2.80
CA ALA A 103 2.20 16.44 2.88
C ALA A 103 2.02 16.92 4.32
N LEU A 104 1.88 16.00 5.28
CA LEU A 104 1.69 16.32 6.70
C LEU A 104 3.00 16.76 7.37
N GLN A 105 4.09 16.01 7.18
CA GLN A 105 5.35 16.23 7.88
C GLN A 105 6.09 17.50 7.42
N PHE A 106 6.04 17.82 6.13
CA PHE A 106 6.77 18.95 5.55
C PHE A 106 5.86 20.14 5.24
N SER A 107 4.68 20.23 5.87
CA SER A 107 3.71 21.32 5.69
C SER A 107 4.31 22.72 5.94
N THR A 108 5.30 22.83 6.81
CA THR A 108 6.04 24.07 7.10
C THR A 108 7.13 24.41 6.09
N HIS A 109 7.54 23.46 5.24
CA HIS A 109 8.63 23.57 4.28
C HIS A 109 8.15 23.32 2.84
N SER A 110 7.39 24.27 2.29
CA SER A 110 6.68 24.14 1.01
C SER A 110 7.56 23.71 -0.19
N LEU A 111 8.79 24.21 -0.29
CA LEU A 111 9.71 23.81 -1.38
C LEU A 111 10.18 22.35 -1.25
N VAL A 112 10.47 21.90 -0.03
CA VAL A 112 10.89 20.52 0.25
C VAL A 112 9.72 19.56 0.02
N GLN A 113 8.55 19.93 0.52
CA GLN A 113 7.30 19.20 0.32
C GLN A 113 6.99 19.02 -1.18
N LEU A 114 7.01 20.12 -1.95
CA LEU A 114 6.77 20.07 -3.40
C LEU A 114 7.82 19.23 -4.12
N GLY A 115 9.10 19.38 -3.77
CA GLY A 115 10.18 18.58 -4.34
C GLY A 115 9.98 17.07 -4.14
N TYR A 116 9.62 16.65 -2.93
CA TYR A 116 9.30 15.25 -2.65
C TYR A 116 8.04 14.77 -3.36
N ILE A 117 6.95 15.55 -3.36
CA ILE A 117 5.72 15.18 -4.05
C ILE A 117 6.00 14.97 -5.54
N CYS A 118 6.71 15.89 -6.19
CA CYS A 118 7.09 15.76 -7.60
C CYS A 118 7.96 14.52 -7.86
N ALA A 119 9.03 14.34 -7.07
CA ALA A 119 9.94 13.21 -7.24
C ALA A 119 9.23 11.87 -7.06
N ILE A 120 8.44 11.72 -5.99
CA ILE A 120 7.70 10.49 -5.69
C ILE A 120 6.62 10.22 -6.75
N SER A 121 5.94 11.26 -7.24
CA SER A 121 4.94 11.12 -8.33
C SER A 121 5.58 10.65 -9.63
N LEU A 122 6.73 11.21 -10.01
CA LEU A 122 7.46 10.78 -11.20
C LEU A 122 7.93 9.33 -11.09
N LEU A 123 8.47 8.94 -9.93
CA LEU A 123 8.86 7.56 -9.67
C LEU A 123 7.68 6.60 -9.72
N PHE A 124 6.55 6.97 -9.11
CA PHE A 124 5.32 6.19 -9.13
C PHE A 124 4.83 5.97 -10.57
N VAL A 125 4.70 7.04 -11.35
CA VAL A 125 4.27 6.95 -12.75
C VAL A 125 5.24 6.12 -13.57
N GLY A 126 6.55 6.29 -13.37
CA GLY A 126 7.57 5.49 -14.04
C GLY A 126 7.40 3.99 -13.79
N HIS A 127 7.33 3.58 -12.52
CA HIS A 127 7.12 2.19 -12.15
C HIS A 127 5.76 1.64 -12.61
N LEU A 128 4.69 2.45 -12.52
CA LEU A 128 3.35 2.06 -12.94
C LEU A 128 3.30 1.80 -14.45
N VAL A 129 3.91 2.67 -15.27
CA VAL A 129 3.99 2.48 -16.73
C VAL A 129 4.81 1.23 -17.07
N GLU A 130 5.90 0.96 -16.35
CA GLU A 130 6.70 -0.23 -16.57
C GLU A 130 5.92 -1.53 -16.27
N VAL A 131 5.17 -1.56 -15.17
CA VAL A 131 4.38 -2.73 -14.76
C VAL A 131 3.14 -2.91 -15.64
N LEU A 132 2.35 -1.86 -15.86
CA LEU A 132 1.08 -1.96 -16.56
C LEU A 132 1.25 -2.06 -18.08
N VAL A 133 2.10 -1.20 -18.67
CA VAL A 133 2.19 -1.00 -20.13
C VAL A 133 3.35 -1.78 -20.75
N ARG A 134 4.56 -1.69 -20.18
CA ARG A 134 5.76 -2.24 -20.83
C ARG A 134 6.01 -3.72 -20.58
N THR A 135 5.35 -4.32 -19.60
CA THR A 135 5.47 -5.76 -19.39
C THR A 135 4.54 -6.50 -20.37
N PRO A 136 5.07 -7.25 -21.36
CA PRO A 136 4.25 -7.96 -22.34
C PRO A 136 3.31 -8.96 -21.65
N GLY A 137 2.24 -9.39 -22.33
CA GLY A 137 1.16 -10.23 -21.75
C GLY A 137 1.56 -11.62 -21.23
N SER A 138 2.84 -11.91 -21.10
CA SER A 138 3.38 -13.03 -20.34
C SER A 138 3.68 -12.58 -18.91
N HIS A 139 3.42 -13.45 -17.93
CA HIS A 139 3.60 -13.22 -16.49
C HIS A 139 4.63 -12.14 -16.16
N VAL A 140 4.20 -11.09 -15.46
CA VAL A 140 5.15 -10.24 -14.75
C VAL A 140 5.92 -11.20 -13.86
N SER A 141 7.18 -11.47 -14.20
CA SER A 141 7.94 -12.43 -13.41
C SER A 141 7.96 -11.93 -11.98
N SER A 142 7.74 -12.83 -11.02
CA SER A 142 7.75 -12.49 -9.59
C SER A 142 8.98 -11.65 -9.22
N VAL A 143 10.10 -11.88 -9.91
CA VAL A 143 11.36 -11.12 -9.81
C VAL A 143 11.25 -9.66 -10.27
N LYS A 144 10.58 -9.37 -11.40
CA LYS A 144 10.39 -7.99 -11.88
C LYS A 144 9.47 -7.20 -10.95
N PHE A 145 8.38 -7.81 -10.48
CA PHE A 145 7.50 -7.19 -9.51
C PHE A 145 8.24 -6.89 -8.20
N GLN A 146 8.98 -7.89 -7.67
CA GLN A 146 9.84 -7.72 -6.50
C GLN A 146 10.77 -6.53 -6.66
N TYR A 147 11.46 -6.43 -7.79
CA TYR A 147 12.36 -5.31 -8.08
C TYR A 147 11.63 -3.95 -8.04
N HIS A 148 10.52 -3.79 -8.75
CA HIS A 148 9.79 -2.51 -8.78
C HIS A 148 9.22 -2.14 -7.42
N CYS A 149 8.65 -3.11 -6.69
CA CYS A 149 8.10 -2.89 -5.36
C CYS A 149 9.20 -2.50 -4.35
N THR A 150 10.34 -3.21 -4.35
CA THR A 150 11.46 -2.92 -3.46
C THR A 150 12.14 -1.61 -3.83
N SER A 151 12.39 -1.37 -5.12
CA SER A 151 12.99 -0.11 -5.60
C SER A 151 12.13 1.08 -5.21
N PHE A 152 10.84 1.06 -5.54
CA PHE A 152 9.95 2.16 -5.21
C PHE A 152 9.78 2.32 -3.70
N GLY A 153 9.62 1.22 -2.96
CA GLY A 153 9.54 1.23 -1.51
C GLY A 153 10.77 1.85 -0.85
N LEU A 154 11.99 1.51 -1.30
CA LEU A 154 13.22 2.10 -0.77
C LEU A 154 13.35 3.60 -1.10
N LEU A 155 12.99 4.00 -2.31
CA LEU A 155 12.99 5.42 -2.70
C LEU A 155 11.95 6.23 -1.92
N ALA A 156 10.80 5.63 -1.61
CA ALA A 156 9.78 6.21 -0.77
C ALA A 156 10.21 6.43 0.70
N LEU A 157 11.30 5.78 1.15
CA LEU A 157 11.87 6.01 2.48
C LEU A 157 12.74 7.25 2.59
N VAL A 158 13.19 7.83 1.47
CA VAL A 158 14.04 9.04 1.48
C VAL A 158 13.44 10.18 2.32
N PRO A 159 12.16 10.58 2.15
CA PRO A 159 11.57 11.62 3.00
C PRO A 159 11.48 11.21 4.48
N VAL A 160 11.29 9.92 4.77
CA VAL A 160 11.24 9.40 6.15
C VAL A 160 12.62 9.51 6.81
N ILE A 161 13.68 9.13 6.09
CA ILE A 161 15.06 9.25 6.55
C ILE A 161 15.42 10.72 6.78
N HIS A 162 15.01 11.61 5.87
CA HIS A 162 15.19 13.05 6.05
C HIS A 162 14.48 13.54 7.31
N GLY A 163 13.23 13.14 7.55
CA GLY A 163 12.48 13.50 8.75
C GLY A 163 13.16 13.01 10.04
N LEU A 164 13.73 11.80 10.03
CA LEU A 164 14.48 11.24 11.16
C LEU A 164 15.82 11.93 11.40
N ALA A 165 16.45 12.47 10.36
CA ALA A 165 17.72 13.18 10.45
C ALA A 165 17.58 14.64 10.92
N GLY A 166 16.34 15.11 11.13
CA GLY A 166 16.05 16.45 11.65
C GLY A 166 16.56 16.68 13.08
N PRO A 167 16.56 17.94 13.57
CA PRO A 167 17.10 18.28 14.88
C PRO A 167 16.41 17.50 16.02
N LEU A 168 17.22 16.86 16.87
CA LEU A 168 16.83 16.16 18.10
C LEU A 168 16.14 17.14 19.07
N GLY A 169 14.83 17.34 18.95
CA GLY A 169 14.10 18.25 19.84
C GLY A 169 12.67 18.62 19.43
N GLN A 170 12.24 18.37 18.19
CA GLN A 170 10.83 18.51 17.80
C GLN A 170 10.09 17.18 17.97
N PRO A 171 8.77 17.19 18.23
CA PRO A 171 8.01 15.96 18.33
C PRO A 171 8.01 15.30 16.94
N VAL A 172 8.66 14.12 16.85
CA VAL A 172 8.70 13.25 15.67
C VAL A 172 7.75 12.04 15.84
N PRO A 173 6.44 12.20 16.19
CA PRO A 173 5.57 11.04 16.34
C PRO A 173 5.24 10.43 14.98
N LEU A 174 4.86 11.24 13.98
CA LEU A 174 4.39 10.72 12.69
C LEU A 174 5.48 10.00 11.90
N THR A 175 6.68 10.60 11.82
CA THR A 175 7.80 9.98 11.10
C THR A 175 8.24 8.66 11.74
N LEU A 176 8.22 8.56 13.08
CA LEU A 176 8.55 7.31 13.77
C LEU A 176 7.50 6.22 13.49
N GLU A 177 6.22 6.56 13.49
CA GLU A 177 5.14 5.62 13.19
C GLU A 177 5.19 5.16 11.72
N VAL A 178 5.44 6.08 10.77
CA VAL A 178 5.64 5.72 9.36
C VAL A 178 6.89 4.84 9.17
N ALA A 179 7.98 5.14 9.87
CA ALA A 179 9.18 4.30 9.86
C ALA A 179 8.89 2.90 10.42
N ARG A 180 8.13 2.79 11.50
CA ARG A 180 7.70 1.51 12.08
C ARG A 180 6.84 0.72 11.09
N VAL A 181 5.88 1.36 10.43
CA VAL A 181 5.03 0.76 9.40
C VAL A 181 5.88 0.27 8.22
N ALA A 182 6.86 1.06 7.77
CA ALA A 182 7.78 0.65 6.72
C ALA A 182 8.60 -0.60 7.11
N VAL A 183 9.05 -0.70 8.35
CA VAL A 183 9.74 -1.91 8.85
C VAL A 183 8.82 -3.11 8.83
N TYR A 184 7.59 -2.99 9.35
CA TYR A 184 6.63 -4.11 9.33
C TYR A 184 6.30 -4.55 7.90
N ASN A 185 6.03 -3.60 7.00
CA ASN A 185 5.74 -3.91 5.60
C ASN A 185 6.96 -4.49 4.87
N GLY A 186 8.17 -4.04 5.18
CA GLY A 186 9.41 -4.61 4.68
C GLY A 186 9.61 -6.07 5.11
N LEU A 187 9.34 -6.38 6.38
CA LEU A 187 9.37 -7.75 6.89
C LEU A 187 8.29 -8.63 6.24
N GLY A 188 7.07 -8.10 6.08
CA GLY A 188 5.97 -8.79 5.38
C GLY A 188 6.31 -9.08 3.91
N ALA A 189 6.91 -8.12 3.21
CA ALA A 189 7.38 -8.28 1.84
C ALA A 189 8.52 -9.32 1.74
N MET A 190 9.49 -9.27 2.65
CA MET A 190 10.57 -10.26 2.72
C MET A 190 10.02 -11.67 2.93
N GLN A 191 9.06 -11.83 3.84
CA GLN A 191 8.37 -13.10 4.07
C GLN A 191 7.69 -13.62 2.79
N TYR A 192 6.99 -12.74 2.06
CA TYR A 192 6.35 -13.07 0.80
C TYR A 192 7.33 -13.45 -0.33
N PHE A 193 8.49 -12.78 -0.40
CA PHE A 193 9.48 -13.05 -1.43
C PHE A 193 10.26 -14.34 -1.17
N VAL A 194 10.62 -14.59 0.09
CA VAL A 194 11.39 -15.78 0.49
C VAL A 194 10.51 -17.02 0.57
N ARG A 195 9.21 -16.86 0.88
CA ARG A 195 8.24 -17.95 1.05
C ARG A 195 8.74 -19.09 1.96
N PRO A 196 9.25 -18.77 3.17
CA PRO A 196 9.94 -19.77 3.98
C PRO A 196 8.99 -20.89 4.44
N LEU A 197 7.75 -20.55 4.80
CA LEU A 197 6.76 -21.52 5.27
C LEU A 197 6.32 -22.50 4.16
N GLU A 198 6.18 -22.00 2.93
CA GLU A 198 5.89 -22.80 1.75
C GLU A 198 7.08 -23.70 1.39
N ARG A 199 8.31 -23.16 1.43
CA ARG A 199 9.53 -23.92 1.16
C ARG A 199 9.79 -25.03 2.18
N MET A 200 9.39 -24.83 3.42
CA MET A 200 9.45 -25.84 4.47
C MET A 200 8.34 -26.91 4.34
N GLY A 201 7.38 -26.73 3.42
CA GLY A 201 6.29 -27.68 3.20
C GLY A 201 5.30 -27.81 4.37
N LEU A 202 5.33 -26.86 5.32
CA LEU A 202 4.52 -26.92 6.55
C LEU A 202 3.01 -26.84 6.28
N PHE A 203 2.62 -26.20 5.18
CA PHE A 203 1.21 -26.03 4.81
C PHE A 203 1.00 -26.45 3.36
N GLN A 204 0.75 -27.74 3.14
CA GLN A 204 0.55 -28.29 1.80
C GLN A 204 -0.61 -27.59 1.07
N GLY A 205 -0.25 -26.92 -0.03
CA GLY A 205 -1.19 -26.22 -0.90
C GLY A 205 -1.66 -24.86 -0.42
N TRP A 206 -1.22 -24.35 0.74
CA TRP A 206 -1.55 -22.98 1.22
C TRP A 206 -0.48 -21.98 0.78
N GLN A 207 -0.85 -20.69 0.74
CA GLN A 207 0.09 -19.58 0.53
C GLN A 207 0.16 -18.65 1.76
N PRO A 208 0.64 -19.14 2.92
CA PRO A 208 0.69 -18.36 4.16
C PRO A 208 1.51 -17.07 4.03
N SER A 209 2.58 -17.04 3.23
CA SER A 209 3.39 -15.84 3.05
C SER A 209 2.61 -14.71 2.34
N LEU A 210 1.71 -15.07 1.41
CA LEU A 210 0.81 -14.14 0.75
C LEU A 210 -0.23 -13.59 1.74
N TYR A 211 -0.79 -14.44 2.60
CA TYR A 211 -1.75 -14.01 3.62
C TYR A 211 -1.11 -13.09 4.64
N ILE A 212 0.11 -13.43 5.10
CA ILE A 212 0.87 -12.61 6.04
C ILE A 212 1.15 -11.24 5.42
N MET A 213 1.55 -11.16 4.14
CA MET A 213 1.78 -9.88 3.48
C MET A 213 0.52 -9.00 3.48
N HIS A 214 -0.61 -9.54 3.02
CA HIS A 214 -1.89 -8.83 3.00
C HIS A 214 -2.33 -8.38 4.40
N LEU A 215 -2.21 -9.27 5.38
CA LEU A 215 -2.52 -8.98 6.78
C LEU A 215 -1.64 -7.86 7.33
N VAL A 216 -0.32 -7.93 7.11
CA VAL A 216 0.64 -6.92 7.59
C VAL A 216 0.40 -5.57 6.94
N LEU A 217 0.07 -5.53 5.64
CA LEU A 217 -0.26 -4.29 4.94
C LEU A 217 -1.53 -3.64 5.50
N VAL A 218 -2.63 -4.41 5.67
CA VAL A 218 -3.88 -3.87 6.24
C VAL A 218 -3.68 -3.48 7.71
N TYR A 219 -3.06 -4.35 8.51
CA TYR A 219 -2.85 -4.12 9.93
C TYR A 219 -1.94 -2.90 10.19
N SER A 220 -0.85 -2.77 9.44
CA SER A 220 0.05 -1.61 9.60
C SER A 220 -0.64 -0.31 9.19
N ALA A 221 -1.47 -0.33 8.14
CA ALA A 221 -2.29 0.82 7.78
C ALA A 221 -3.28 1.19 8.89
N VAL A 222 -3.96 0.20 9.49
CA VAL A 222 -4.88 0.42 10.63
C VAL A 222 -4.14 1.00 11.84
N MET A 223 -2.91 0.57 12.10
CA MET A 223 -2.08 1.12 13.18
C MET A 223 -1.60 2.55 12.88
N LEU A 224 -1.43 2.90 11.61
CA LEU A 224 -1.02 4.24 11.19
C LEU A 224 -2.17 5.25 11.19
N SER A 225 -3.40 4.81 10.89
CA SER A 225 -4.58 5.68 10.74
C SER A 225 -4.85 6.63 11.93
N PRO A 226 -4.77 6.21 13.22
CA PRO A 226 -5.02 7.13 14.33
C PRO A 226 -3.91 8.17 14.52
N ASN A 227 -2.72 7.94 13.96
CA ASN A 227 -1.57 8.86 14.07
C ASN A 227 -1.56 9.92 12.95
N ILE A 228 -2.24 9.65 11.84
CA ILE A 228 -2.41 10.59 10.73
C ILE A 228 -3.46 11.66 11.06
N VAL A 229 -4.54 11.26 11.75
CA VAL A 229 -5.65 12.16 12.14
C VAL A 229 -5.21 13.37 12.98
N PRO A 230 -4.41 13.24 14.05
CA PRO A 230 -3.98 14.39 14.86
C PRO A 230 -2.94 15.27 14.16
N ALA A 231 -2.32 14.82 13.06
CA ALA A 231 -1.41 15.65 12.27
C ALA A 231 -2.14 16.69 11.38
N VAL A 232 -3.48 16.70 11.43
CA VAL A 232 -4.34 17.63 10.69
C VAL A 232 -4.61 18.93 11.48
N HIS A 233 -4.33 18.96 12.80
CA HIS A 233 -4.62 20.08 13.71
C HIS A 233 -3.38 20.61 14.43
#